data_AF-A0A0C3D9C8-F1
#
_entry.id   AF-A0A0C3D9C8-F1
#
_cell.length_a   1.000
_cell.length_b   1.000
_cell.length_c   1.000
_cell.angle_alpha   90.00
_cell.angle_beta   90.00
_cell.angle_gamma   90.00
#
_symmetry.space_group_name_H-M   'P 1'
#
loop_
_entity.id
_entity.type
_entity.pdbx_description
1 polymer ?
#
loop_
_entity_poly.entity_id
_entity_poly.type
_entity_poly.pdbx_seq_one_letter_code
_entity_poly.pdbx_strand_id
1 'polypeptide(L)' 'LYESWSMVIPTVIESYLHYLTDTIGKPLSTHDMLLHHCQGNCKPKHSSLICLYFDHLSLTPASVCKCSSLP' A
#
# COMPACT_ATOMS: atom_id res chain seq x y z
N LEU A 1 5.79 -26.72 -9.11
CA LEU A 1 4.68 -25.93 -8.54
C LEU A 1 4.44 -26.29 -7.07
N TYR A 2 4.08 -27.53 -6.75
CA TYR A 2 3.86 -27.98 -5.35
C TYR A 2 5.04 -27.66 -4.42
N GLU A 3 6.27 -28.04 -4.80
CA GLU A 3 7.49 -27.75 -4.01
C GLU A 3 7.75 -26.25 -3.78
N SER A 4 7.36 -25.40 -4.73
CA SER A 4 7.52 -23.96 -4.56
C SER A 4 6.50 -23.41 -3.57
N TRP A 5 5.27 -23.90 -3.62
CA TRP A 5 4.21 -23.47 -2.73
C TRP A 5 4.38 -24.03 -1.32
N SER A 6 4.89 -25.25 -1.17
CA SER A 6 5.18 -25.85 0.15
C SER A 6 6.25 -25.09 0.92
N MET A 7 7.19 -24.43 0.22
CA MET A 7 8.17 -23.53 0.85
C MET A 7 7.63 -22.14 1.15
N VAL A 8 6.77 -21.59 0.28
CA VAL A 8 6.27 -20.20 0.40
C VAL A 8 5.10 -20.09 1.37
N ILE A 9 4.20 -21.08 1.42
CA ILE A 9 3.00 -21.01 2.27
C ILE A 9 3.38 -20.79 3.75
N PRO A 10 4.33 -21.53 4.35
CA PRO A 10 4.71 -21.32 5.75
C PRO A 10 5.22 -19.91 6.05
N THR A 11 5.90 -19.26 5.09
CA THR A 11 6.47 -17.92 5.30
C THR A 11 5.42 -16.81 5.30
N VAL A 12 4.22 -17.08 4.80
CA VAL A 12 3.13 -16.08 4.72
C VAL A 12 2.01 -16.30 5.72
N ILE A 13 1.96 -17.46 6.40
CA ILE A 13 0.88 -17.80 7.34
C ILE A 13 0.75 -16.76 8.46
N GLU A 14 1.86 -16.39 9.12
CA GLU A 14 1.79 -15.44 10.24
C GLU A 14 1.32 -14.06 9.80
N SER A 15 1.87 -13.54 8.69
CA SER A 15 1.45 -12.26 8.11
C SER A 15 -0.03 -12.30 7.70
N TYR A 16 -0.49 -13.42 7.16
CA TYR A 16 -1.90 -13.60 6.80
C TYR A 16 -2.82 -13.66 8.02
N LEU A 17 -2.42 -14.34 9.10
CA LEU A 17 -3.18 -14.39 10.33
C LEU A 17 -3.29 -13.01 10.99
N HIS A 18 -2.19 -12.26 11.04
CA HIS A 18 -2.19 -10.88 11.54
C HIS A 18 -3.09 -9.97 10.70
N TYR A 19 -3.01 -10.11 9.38
CA TYR A 19 -3.91 -9.40 8.47
C TYR A 19 -5.38 -9.71 8.80
N LEU A 20 -5.74 -10.99 8.91
CA LEU A 20 -7.11 -11.38 9.26
C LEU A 20 -7.55 -10.81 10.60
N THR A 21 -6.71 -10.83 11.64
CA THR A 21 -7.10 -10.25 12.93
C THR A 21 -7.43 -8.76 12.82
N ASP A 22 -6.75 -8.03 11.95
CA ASP A 22 -6.99 -6.61 11.73
C ASP A 22 -8.19 -6.32 10.83
N THR A 23 -8.51 -7.22 9.90
CA THR A 23 -9.55 -7.02 8.87
C THR A 23 -10.80 -7.89 9.05
N ILE A 24 -10.90 -8.70 10.12
CA ILE A 24 -12.14 -9.46 10.39
C ILE A 24 -13.29 -8.47 10.58
N GLY A 25 -14.27 -8.54 9.67
CA GLY A 25 -15.49 -7.74 9.71
C GLY A 25 -15.31 -6.25 9.32
N LYS A 26 -14.12 -5.83 8.89
CA LYS A 26 -13.86 -4.44 8.44
C LYS A 26 -12.72 -4.39 7.42
N PRO A 27 -12.75 -3.42 6.48
CA PRO A 27 -11.62 -3.23 5.56
C PRO A 27 -10.33 -2.92 6.31
N LEU A 28 -9.18 -3.29 5.74
CA LEU A 28 -7.88 -2.85 6.24
C LEU A 28 -7.89 -1.32 6.38
N SER A 29 -7.56 -0.84 7.57
CA SER A 29 -7.45 0.60 7.80
C SER A 29 -6.40 1.14 6.84
N THR A 30 -6.83 2.02 5.94
CA THR A 30 -5.91 2.76 5.09
C THR A 30 -5.01 3.52 6.04
N HIS A 31 -3.75 3.11 6.15
CA HIS A 31 -2.77 4.04 6.68
C HIS A 31 -2.85 5.26 5.77
N ASP A 32 -3.03 6.44 6.36
CA ASP A 32 -2.74 7.71 5.70
C ASP A 32 -1.24 7.76 5.44
N MET A 33 -0.76 6.84 4.61
CA MET A 33 0.55 6.84 4.02
C MET A 33 0.44 7.95 2.99
N LEU A 34 0.53 9.18 3.49
CA LEU A 34 0.92 10.31 2.72
C LEU A 34 2.20 9.88 2.01
N LEU A 35 2.09 9.55 0.73
CA LEU A 35 3.20 9.20 -0.17
C LEU A 35 4.03 10.47 -0.46
N HIS A 36 4.40 11.19 0.59
CA HIS A 36 5.10 12.44 0.56
C HIS A 36 6.58 12.16 0.69
N HIS A 37 7.26 12.08 -0.46
CA HIS A 37 8.70 12.28 -0.52
C HIS A 37 9.01 13.38 -1.55
N CYS A 38 8.34 14.52 -1.42
CA CYS A 38 8.70 15.70 -2.21
C CYS A 38 9.95 16.34 -1.58
N GLN A 39 11.10 16.19 -2.24
CA GLN A 39 12.30 16.95 -1.88
C GLN A 39 12.25 18.34 -2.55
N GLY A 40 12.56 19.39 -1.78
CA GLY A 40 12.60 20.78 -2.27
C GLY A 40 11.25 21.54 -2.22
N ASN A 41 11.26 22.80 -2.67
CA ASN A 41 10.09 23.71 -2.69
C ASN A 41 9.05 23.32 -3.78
N CYS A 42 8.64 22.05 -3.85
CA CYS A 42 7.63 21.63 -4.80
C CYS A 42 6.22 21.97 -4.27
N LYS A 43 5.43 22.69 -5.06
CA LYS A 43 4.01 22.92 -4.76
C LYS A 43 3.23 21.62 -5.02
N PRO A 44 2.63 20.98 -3.99
CA PRO A 44 1.92 19.72 -4.18
C PRO A 44 0.63 19.94 -4.99
N LYS A 45 0.34 19.01 -5.89
CA LYS A 45 -0.94 18.92 -6.60
C LYS A 45 -1.76 17.79 -6.01
N HIS A 46 -2.99 18.07 -5.61
CA HIS A 46 -3.92 17.03 -5.18
C HIS A 46 -4.35 16.17 -6.36
N SER A 47 -4.33 14.85 -6.15
CA SER A 47 -4.74 13.81 -7.08
C SER A 47 -5.41 12.69 -6.28
N SER A 48 -5.97 11.71 -6.98
CA SER A 48 -6.58 10.54 -6.38
C SER A 48 -6.03 9.29 -7.05
N LEU A 49 -5.54 8.35 -6.25
CA LEU A 49 -5.03 7.07 -6.70
C LEU A 49 -6.05 5.98 -6.41
N ILE A 50 -6.23 5.07 -7.37
CA ILE A 50 -6.99 3.85 -7.13
C ILE A 50 -6.01 2.81 -6.61
N CYS A 51 -6.22 2.37 -5.38
CA CYS A 51 -5.39 1.38 -4.70
C CYS A 51 -6.15 0.06 -4.59
N LEU A 52 -5.48 -1.03 -4.98
CA LEU A 52 -5.97 -2.39 -4.80
C LEU A 52 -5.33 -2.98 -3.55
N TYR A 53 -6.13 -3.16 -2.50
CA TYR A 53 -5.75 -3.88 -1.28
C TYR A 53 -6.14 -5.35 -1.42
N PHE A 54 -5.70 -6.17 -0.46
CA PHE A 54 -6.01 -7.60 -0.45
C PHE A 54 -7.52 -7.90 -0.35
N ASP A 55 -8.28 -7.03 0.31
CA ASP A 55 -9.73 -7.17 0.58
C ASP A 55 -10.62 -6.18 -0.19
N HIS A 56 -10.09 -5.05 -0.65
CA HIS A 56 -10.92 -4.00 -1.25
C HIS A 56 -10.18 -3.10 -2.25
N LEU A 57 -10.96 -2.35 -3.02
CA LEU A 57 -10.48 -1.24 -3.84
C LEU A 57 -10.79 0.07 -3.10
N SER A 58 -9.84 0.99 -3.04
CA SER A 58 -10.05 2.32 -2.43
C SER A 58 -9.49 3.43 -3.29
N LEU A 59 -10.17 4.59 -3.25
CA LEU A 59 -9.68 5.82 -3.86
C LEU A 59 -8.94 6.64 -2.79
N THR A 60 -7.62 6.64 -2.82
CA THR A 60 -6.77 7.31 -1.83
C THR A 60 -6.35 8.69 -2.35
N PRO A 61 -6.58 9.78 -1.57
CA PRO A 61 -6.06 11.09 -1.93
C PRO A 61 -4.54 11.08 -1.87
N ALA A 62 -3.90 11.57 -2.93
CA ALA A 62 -2.46 11.67 -3.03
C ALA A 62 -2.05 13.09 -3.41
N SER A 63 -0.97 13.56 -2.79
CA SER A 63 -0.39 14.84 -3.12
C SER A 63 0.89 14.61 -3.90
N VAL A 64 0.85 14.93 -5.19
CA VAL A 64 1.90 14.61 -6.15
C VAL A 64 2.74 15.85 -6.45
N CYS A 65 4.04 15.64 -6.60
CA CYS A 65 5.03 16.65 -6.93
C CYS A 65 5.67 16.37 -8.29
N LYS A 66 6.21 17.40 -8.97
CA LYS A 66 7.00 17.18 -10.18
C LYS A 66 8.31 16.47 -9.83
N CYS A 67 8.67 15.44 -10.58
CA CYS A 67 9.99 14.82 -10.47
C CYS A 67 11.05 15.80 -10.98
N SER A 68 12.16 15.92 -10.25
CA SER A 68 13.39 16.55 -10.75
C SER A 68 14.37 15.48 -11.21
N SER A 69 15.13 15.76 -12.27
CA SER A 69 16.30 14.96 -12.63
C SER A 69 17.35 15.04 -11.51
N LEU A 70 17.99 13.91 -11.21
CA LEU A 70 19.18 13.90 -10.35
C LEU A 70 20.33 14.68 -11.04
N PRO A 71 21.19 15.38 -10.28
CA PRO A 71 22.34 16.09 -10.81
C PRO A 71 23.39 15.16 -11.43
#